data_AF-A0AAD3HJB3-F1
#
_entry.id   AF-A0AAD3HJB3-F1
#
_cell.length_a   1.000
_cell.length_b   1.000
_cell.length_c   1.000
_cell.angle_alpha   90.00
_cell.angle_beta   90.00
_cell.angle_gamma   90.00
#
_symmetry.space_group_name_H-M   'P 1'
#
loop_
_entity.id
_entity.type
_entity.pdbx_description
1 polymer ?
#
loop_
_entity_poly.entity_id
_entity_poly.type
_entity_poly.pdbx_seq_one_letter_code
_entity_poly.pdbx_strand_id
1 'polypeptide(L)'
;MMPSSSSWLGRLQPWHVVMLAGLVRAGLICWAEYQDRYLSVKYTDIDYVVFTDAARFVAKGDSPYRRSTYRYSPLLAYLMLPNIWLHPAFGKVLFSAADLVAAALMSYILRRTAASPSLRTLALLAWLFNPYTATISTRGSCDVLSVLLLLSLLVCLLQGRTLAAGALYGLAVHFRIYPVIYGPAIMMFLARRALALQGGRQEDNLQGRSHLGEQQGGGRQQQQLLLSRSGLGGSGTTSAQSSPNKGCKGSGTAAKGLGTGGEQSNRGSRSNSSSPNVRWDSAAAAAAATGAAATASPSRPEEDEG
;
A
#
# COMPACT_ATOMS: atom_id res chain seq x y z
N MET A 1 29.69 4.89 -27.98
CA MET A 1 29.52 5.76 -26.80
C MET A 1 28.19 6.49 -26.94
N MET A 2 27.13 6.03 -26.27
CA MET A 2 25.90 6.82 -26.16
C MET A 2 26.03 7.73 -24.94
N PRO A 3 25.76 9.04 -25.06
CA PRO A 3 25.91 9.97 -23.95
C PRO A 3 24.89 9.61 -22.87
N SER A 4 25.37 9.45 -21.63
CA SER A 4 24.51 9.34 -20.45
C SER A 4 23.72 10.63 -20.32
N SER A 5 22.49 10.64 -20.84
CA SER A 5 21.55 11.74 -20.61
C SER A 5 21.20 11.71 -19.11
N SER A 6 21.92 12.52 -18.34
CA SER A 6 21.50 12.91 -17.01
C SER A 6 20.22 13.73 -17.16
N SER A 7 19.11 13.02 -17.36
CA SER A 7 17.82 13.65 -17.61
C SER A 7 17.55 14.62 -16.45
N TRP A 8 17.53 15.91 -16.76
CA TRP A 8 16.95 17.02 -16.00
C TRP A 8 15.77 16.60 -15.10
N LEU A 9 14.94 15.68 -15.57
CA LEU A 9 13.86 15.01 -14.83
C LEU A 9 14.28 14.34 -13.50
N GLY A 10 15.50 13.81 -13.40
CA GLY A 10 16.03 13.18 -12.17
C GLY A 10 16.56 14.18 -11.14
N ARG A 11 16.81 15.45 -11.52
CA ARG A 11 17.29 16.51 -10.62
C ARG A 11 16.16 17.28 -9.94
N LEU A 12 14.95 17.25 -10.50
CA LEU A 12 13.79 17.91 -9.91
C LEU A 12 13.33 17.16 -8.66
N GLN A 13 13.47 17.80 -7.49
CA GLN A 13 12.87 17.23 -6.28
C GLN A 13 11.33 17.33 -6.38
N PRO A 14 10.59 16.25 -6.08
CA PRO A 14 9.13 16.24 -6.21
C PRO A 14 8.42 17.35 -5.44
N TRP A 15 9.00 17.83 -4.34
CA TRP A 15 8.40 18.90 -3.54
C TRP A 15 8.34 20.24 -4.28
N HIS A 16 9.37 20.59 -5.07
CA HIS A 16 9.37 21.83 -5.85
C HIS A 16 8.25 21.83 -6.89
N VAL A 17 8.03 20.68 -7.53
CA VAL A 17 6.97 20.47 -8.52
C VAL A 17 5.60 20.70 -7.88
N VAL A 18 5.36 20.12 -6.70
CA VAL A 18 4.11 20.29 -5.95
C VAL A 18 3.93 21.75 -5.48
N MET A 19 4.98 22.40 -5.00
CA MET A 19 4.93 23.81 -4.58
C MET A 19 4.59 24.73 -5.75
N LEU A 20 5.28 24.58 -6.88
CA LEU A 20 4.99 25.37 -8.08
C LEU A 20 3.56 25.14 -8.58
N ALA A 21 3.11 23.88 -8.59
CA ALA A 21 1.74 23.52 -8.95
C ALA A 21 0.70 24.13 -8.00
N GLY A 22 1.01 24.23 -6.70
CA GLY A 22 0.18 24.91 -5.70
C GLY A 22 0.11 26.41 -5.92
N LEU A 23 1.24 27.06 -6.23
CA LEU A 23 1.29 28.49 -6.56
C LEU A 23 0.49 28.81 -7.83
N VAL A 24 0.60 27.97 -8.86
CA VAL A 24 -0.22 28.10 -10.08
C VAL A 24 -1.70 28.00 -9.75
N ARG A 25 -2.13 27.03 -8.93
CA ARG A 25 -3.53 26.89 -8.50
C ARG A 25 -4.00 28.10 -7.68
N ALA A 26 -3.18 28.62 -6.77
CA ALA A 26 -3.49 29.83 -6.01
C ALA A 26 -3.69 31.04 -6.95
N GLY A 27 -2.81 31.22 -7.93
CA GLY A 27 -2.94 32.26 -8.96
C GLY A 27 -4.23 32.11 -9.78
N LEU A 28 -4.58 30.88 -10.18
CA LEU A 28 -5.83 30.59 -10.89
C LEU A 28 -7.08 30.83 -10.03
N ILE A 29 -7.03 30.58 -8.72
CA ILE A 29 -8.13 30.91 -7.81
C ILE A 29 -8.29 32.42 -7.68
N CYS A 30 -7.20 33.18 -7.56
CA CYS A 30 -7.24 34.64 -7.57
C CYS A 30 -7.81 35.17 -8.89
N TRP A 31 -7.38 34.59 -10.01
CA TRP A 31 -7.93 34.89 -11.33
C TRP A 31 -9.43 34.58 -11.42
N ALA A 32 -9.87 33.45 -10.87
CA ALA A 32 -11.28 33.07 -10.82
C ALA A 32 -12.13 34.13 -10.11
N GLU A 33 -11.67 34.60 -8.95
CA GLU A 33 -12.36 35.67 -8.20
C GLU A 33 -12.41 37.00 -8.97
N TYR A 34 -11.34 37.34 -9.67
CA TYR A 34 -11.31 38.52 -10.54
C TYR A 34 -12.30 38.37 -11.71
N GLN A 35 -12.19 37.28 -12.48
CA GLN A 35 -13.05 37.00 -13.62
C GLN A 35 -14.52 36.96 -13.21
N ASP A 36 -14.86 36.32 -12.10
CA ASP A 36 -16.23 36.23 -11.62
C ASP A 36 -16.83 37.58 -11.22
N ARG A 37 -16.01 38.58 -10.86
CA ARG A 37 -16.47 39.93 -10.51
C ARG A 37 -16.63 40.83 -11.73
N TYR A 38 -15.69 40.79 -12.67
CA TYR A 38 -15.60 41.77 -13.75
C TYR A 38 -16.12 41.28 -15.11
N LEU A 39 -16.22 39.96 -15.32
CA LEU A 39 -16.65 39.37 -16.60
C LEU A 39 -18.05 38.75 -16.50
N SER A 40 -18.75 38.74 -17.64
CA SER A 40 -20.07 38.12 -17.77
C SER A 40 -19.99 36.60 -17.67
N VAL A 41 -18.99 36.01 -18.32
CA VAL A 41 -18.72 34.56 -18.29
C VAL A 41 -17.96 34.20 -17.01
N LYS A 42 -18.62 33.45 -16.14
CA LYS A 42 -18.07 33.02 -14.86
C LYS A 42 -17.04 31.90 -15.06
N TYR A 43 -15.95 32.01 -14.30
CA TYR A 43 -14.95 30.96 -14.18
C TYR A 43 -15.46 29.85 -13.25
N THR A 44 -16.02 30.24 -12.10
CA THR A 44 -16.49 29.29 -11.09
C THR A 44 -17.57 28.37 -11.63
N ASP A 45 -17.47 27.10 -11.27
CA ASP A 45 -18.45 26.09 -11.62
C ASP A 45 -19.81 26.40 -10.96
N ILE A 46 -20.90 26.15 -11.70
CA ILE A 46 -22.27 26.31 -11.20
C ILE A 46 -22.48 25.38 -9.99
N ASP A 47 -21.91 24.18 -10.05
CA ASP A 47 -21.98 23.22 -8.95
C ASP A 47 -21.36 23.77 -7.66
N TYR A 48 -20.31 24.59 -7.74
CA TYR A 48 -19.69 25.21 -6.56
C TYR A 48 -20.66 26.13 -5.81
N VAL A 49 -21.49 26.88 -6.55
CA VAL A 49 -22.54 27.72 -5.98
C VAL A 49 -23.60 26.86 -5.32
N VAL A 50 -24.01 25.75 -5.98
CA VAL A 50 -24.98 24.80 -5.42
C VAL A 50 -24.47 24.17 -4.11
N PHE A 51 -23.20 23.81 -4.02
CA PHE A 51 -22.62 23.29 -2.78
C PHE A 51 -22.61 24.34 -1.66
N THR A 52 -22.23 25.57 -2.01
CA THR A 52 -22.16 26.69 -1.06
C THR A 52 -23.56 27.06 -0.56
N ASP A 53 -24.56 27.07 -1.42
CA ASP A 53 -25.95 27.30 -1.05
C ASP A 53 -26.48 26.20 -0.11
N ALA A 54 -26.20 24.93 -0.42
CA ALA A 54 -26.56 23.81 0.45
C ALA A 54 -25.87 23.91 1.81
N ALA A 55 -24.60 24.32 1.85
CA ALA A 55 -23.88 24.59 3.10
C ALA A 55 -24.54 25.72 3.91
N ARG A 56 -25.14 26.74 3.28
CA ARG A 56 -25.91 27.78 3.99
C ARG A 56 -27.17 27.22 4.65
N PHE A 57 -27.85 26.25 4.05
CA PHE A 57 -28.97 25.56 4.71
C PHE A 57 -28.47 24.76 5.92
N VAL A 58 -27.40 23.98 5.75
CA VAL A 58 -26.80 23.22 6.86
C VAL A 58 -26.36 24.13 8.00
N ALA A 59 -25.74 25.29 7.70
CA ALA A 59 -25.32 26.26 8.70
C ALA A 59 -26.50 26.84 9.52
N LYS A 60 -27.72 26.82 8.98
CA LYS A 60 -28.95 27.24 9.67
C LYS A 60 -29.65 26.10 10.41
N GLY A 61 -29.10 24.89 10.39
CA GLY A 61 -29.71 23.68 10.96
C GLY A 61 -30.72 23.00 10.04
N ASP A 62 -30.82 23.44 8.78
CA ASP A 62 -31.72 22.85 7.78
C ASP A 62 -31.05 21.72 6.99
N SER A 63 -31.87 20.92 6.30
CA SER A 63 -31.38 19.90 5.37
C SER A 63 -30.71 20.53 4.14
N PRO A 64 -29.55 20.03 3.68
CA PRO A 64 -28.88 20.51 2.46
C PRO A 64 -29.76 20.34 1.21
N TYR A 65 -30.68 19.37 1.23
CA TYR A 65 -31.62 19.09 0.14
C TYR A 65 -32.74 20.12 0.02
N ARG A 66 -32.85 21.08 0.94
CA ARG A 66 -33.72 22.24 0.75
C ARG A 66 -33.24 23.16 -0.37
N ARG A 67 -31.94 23.10 -0.71
CA ARG A 67 -31.44 23.71 -1.94
C ARG A 67 -31.96 22.92 -3.12
N SER A 68 -32.76 23.57 -3.97
CA SER A 68 -33.17 23.03 -5.27
C SER A 68 -31.93 22.55 -6.05
N THR A 69 -32.06 21.52 -6.87
CA THR A 69 -30.97 20.95 -7.69
C THR A 69 -29.75 20.40 -6.94
N TYR A 70 -29.76 20.33 -5.60
CA TYR A 70 -28.69 19.68 -4.84
C TYR A 70 -28.81 18.15 -4.92
N ARG A 71 -27.87 17.53 -5.65
CA ARG A 71 -27.86 16.08 -5.96
C ARG A 71 -26.65 15.33 -5.41
N TYR A 72 -25.92 15.96 -4.49
CA TYR A 72 -24.65 15.46 -3.99
C TYR A 72 -24.81 14.84 -2.59
N SER A 73 -23.79 14.08 -2.16
CA SER A 73 -23.76 13.54 -0.80
C SER A 73 -23.85 14.67 0.23
N PRO A 74 -24.64 14.53 1.31
CA PRO A 74 -24.79 15.60 2.29
C PRO A 74 -23.45 15.90 2.98
N LEU A 75 -22.53 14.92 3.03
CA LEU A 75 -21.16 15.10 3.49
C LEU A 75 -20.43 16.25 2.78
N LEU A 76 -20.70 16.46 1.49
CA LEU A 76 -20.11 17.57 0.74
C LEU A 76 -20.65 18.92 1.23
N ALA A 77 -21.94 19.04 1.56
CA ALA A 77 -22.48 20.28 2.12
C ALA A 77 -21.85 20.60 3.48
N TYR A 78 -21.68 19.61 4.35
CA TYR A 78 -20.98 19.78 5.63
C TYR A 78 -19.51 20.18 5.43
N LEU A 79 -18.82 19.57 4.46
CA LEU A 79 -17.44 19.91 4.11
C LEU A 79 -17.28 21.35 3.61
N MET A 80 -18.34 21.93 3.05
CA MET A 80 -18.39 23.30 2.54
C MET A 80 -18.83 24.34 3.58
N LEU A 81 -19.11 23.96 4.83
CA LEU A 81 -19.46 24.93 5.90
C LEU A 81 -18.43 26.05 6.09
N PRO A 82 -17.10 25.78 6.02
CA PRO A 82 -16.09 26.84 6.01
C PRO A 82 -16.25 27.89 4.90
N ASN A 83 -16.93 27.59 3.78
CA ASN A 83 -17.22 28.62 2.77
C ASN A 83 -18.08 29.76 3.36
N ILE A 84 -18.89 29.45 4.36
CA ILE A 84 -19.82 30.40 5.00
C ILE A 84 -19.14 31.10 6.17
N TRP A 85 -18.37 30.38 6.98
CA TRP A 85 -17.79 30.91 8.20
C TRP A 85 -16.42 31.57 8.02
N LEU A 86 -15.64 31.14 7.03
CA LEU A 86 -14.26 31.60 6.82
C LEU A 86 -14.12 32.44 5.56
N HIS A 87 -14.32 31.84 4.38
CA HIS A 87 -14.17 32.54 3.11
C HIS A 87 -14.87 31.79 1.96
N PRO A 88 -15.58 32.46 1.04
CA PRO A 88 -16.28 31.81 -0.07
C PRO A 88 -15.40 30.95 -0.99
N ALA A 89 -14.10 31.26 -1.10
CA ALA A 89 -13.14 30.49 -1.90
C ALA A 89 -12.54 29.27 -1.17
N PHE A 90 -12.91 29.00 0.09
CA PHE A 90 -12.34 27.89 0.86
C PHE A 90 -12.46 26.56 0.13
N GLY A 91 -13.61 26.25 -0.44
CA GLY A 91 -13.82 25.01 -1.18
C GLY A 91 -12.92 24.88 -2.41
N LYS A 92 -12.67 25.96 -3.16
CA LYS A 92 -11.70 25.96 -4.27
C LYS A 92 -10.29 25.61 -3.77
N VAL A 93 -9.89 26.16 -2.62
CA VAL A 93 -8.60 25.84 -1.98
C VAL A 93 -8.57 24.39 -1.53
N LEU A 94 -9.64 23.90 -0.89
CA LEU A 94 -9.76 22.51 -0.44
C LEU A 94 -9.64 21.53 -1.61
N PHE A 95 -10.36 21.75 -2.71
CA PHE A 95 -10.32 20.89 -3.89
C PHE A 95 -8.95 20.95 -4.58
N SER A 96 -8.35 22.14 -4.67
CA SER A 96 -6.98 22.29 -5.18
C SER A 96 -5.95 21.57 -4.31
N ALA A 97 -6.08 21.63 -2.98
CA ALA A 97 -5.22 20.89 -2.07
C ALA A 97 -5.42 19.37 -2.20
N ALA A 98 -6.67 18.91 -2.33
CA ALA A 98 -6.99 17.50 -2.57
C ALA A 98 -6.37 17.00 -3.88
N ASP A 99 -6.30 17.84 -4.92
CA ASP A 99 -5.64 17.51 -6.19
C ASP A 99 -4.13 17.30 -6.03
N LEU A 100 -3.47 18.15 -5.26
CA LEU A 100 -2.04 17.98 -4.93
C LEU A 100 -1.80 16.68 -4.15
N VAL A 101 -2.70 16.33 -3.22
CA VAL A 101 -2.64 15.06 -2.47
C VAL A 101 -2.90 13.86 -3.39
N ALA A 102 -3.84 13.97 -4.33
CA ALA A 102 -4.11 12.92 -5.32
C ALA A 102 -2.86 12.64 -6.18
N ALA A 103 -2.16 13.69 -6.64
CA ALA A 103 -0.88 13.56 -7.34
C ALA A 103 0.19 12.87 -6.47
N ALA A 104 0.26 13.20 -5.18
CA ALA A 104 1.18 12.56 -4.23
C ALA A 104 0.87 11.07 -4.03
N LEU A 105 -0.42 10.69 -3.92
CA LEU A 105 -0.86 9.30 -3.84
C LEU A 105 -0.54 8.53 -5.13
N MET A 106 -0.76 9.14 -6.29
CA MET A 106 -0.39 8.54 -7.56
C MET A 106 1.12 8.26 -7.63
N SER A 107 1.96 9.21 -7.22
CA SER A 107 3.41 9.01 -7.13
C SER A 107 3.81 7.95 -6.10
N TYR A 108 3.06 7.82 -5.00
CA TYR A 108 3.24 6.73 -4.05
C TYR A 108 2.91 5.37 -4.67
N ILE A 109 1.82 5.23 -5.41
CA ILE A 109 1.45 3.99 -6.11
C ILE A 109 2.52 3.60 -7.12
N LEU A 110 2.97 4.54 -7.96
CA LEU A 110 4.01 4.31 -8.96
C LEU A 110 5.35 3.86 -8.33
N ARG A 111 5.69 4.35 -7.13
CA ARG A 111 6.86 3.86 -6.39
C ARG A 111 6.74 2.39 -6.02
N ARG A 112 5.52 1.94 -5.70
CA ARG A 112 5.26 0.57 -5.25
C ARG A 112 5.19 -0.41 -6.42
N THR A 113 4.92 0.07 -7.63
CA THR A 113 4.93 -0.74 -8.86
C THR A 113 6.29 -0.80 -9.55
N ALA A 114 7.38 -0.45 -8.84
CA ALA A 114 8.76 -0.42 -9.37
C ALA A 114 8.96 0.47 -10.62
N ALA A 115 8.15 1.53 -10.78
CA ALA A 115 8.30 2.47 -11.89
C ALA A 115 9.61 3.26 -11.80
N SER A 116 10.19 3.61 -12.95
CA SER A 116 11.42 4.40 -13.00
C SER A 116 11.21 5.80 -12.38
N PRO A 117 12.25 6.40 -11.77
CA PRO A 117 12.16 7.74 -11.20
C PRO A 117 11.70 8.80 -12.22
N SER A 118 12.19 8.70 -13.46
CA SER A 118 11.83 9.62 -14.56
C SER A 118 10.35 9.51 -14.93
N LEU A 119 9.78 8.30 -14.98
CA LEU A 119 8.35 8.10 -15.27
C LEU A 119 7.47 8.68 -14.16
N ARG A 120 7.90 8.57 -12.90
CA ARG A 120 7.20 9.20 -11.77
C ARG A 120 7.19 10.73 -11.85
N THR A 121 8.34 11.33 -12.16
CA THR A 121 8.42 12.78 -12.33
C THR A 121 7.56 13.23 -13.51
N LEU A 122 7.60 12.50 -14.63
CA LEU A 122 6.77 12.79 -15.79
C LEU A 122 5.27 12.67 -15.47
N ALA A 123 4.85 11.62 -14.75
CA ALA A 123 3.46 11.44 -14.34
C ALA A 123 2.99 12.56 -13.40
N LEU A 124 3.84 13.00 -12.46
CA LEU A 124 3.55 14.14 -11.59
C LEU A 124 3.39 15.44 -12.38
N LEU A 125 4.30 15.70 -13.32
CA LEU A 125 4.22 16.88 -14.18
C LEU A 125 2.97 16.84 -15.06
N ALA A 126 2.71 15.69 -15.69
CA ALA A 126 1.56 15.47 -16.55
C ALA A 126 0.23 15.58 -15.81
N TRP A 127 0.16 15.22 -14.52
CA TRP A 127 -1.04 15.46 -13.71
C TRP A 127 -1.12 16.92 -13.26
N LEU A 128 -0.09 17.42 -12.57
CA LEU A 128 -0.17 18.70 -11.87
C LEU A 128 -0.23 19.92 -12.79
N PHE A 129 0.39 19.85 -13.98
CA PHE A 129 0.41 20.94 -14.96
C PHE A 129 -0.53 20.69 -16.13
N ASN A 130 -1.38 19.67 -16.08
CA ASN A 130 -2.43 19.52 -17.09
C ASN A 130 -3.48 20.63 -16.90
N PRO A 131 -3.68 21.50 -17.92
CA PRO A 131 -4.60 22.63 -17.83
C PRO A 131 -6.03 22.19 -17.52
N TYR A 132 -6.45 21.01 -17.96
CA TYR A 132 -7.79 20.48 -17.66
C TYR A 132 -7.96 20.18 -16.17
N THR A 133 -7.02 19.46 -15.56
CA THR A 133 -7.09 19.12 -14.13
C THR A 133 -6.91 20.35 -13.23
N ALA A 134 -6.00 21.24 -13.60
CA ALA A 134 -5.75 22.48 -12.88
C ALA A 134 -6.99 23.38 -12.91
N THR A 135 -7.62 23.54 -14.08
CA THR A 135 -8.85 24.35 -14.18
C THR A 135 -10.04 23.72 -13.45
N ILE A 136 -10.28 22.42 -13.56
CA ILE A 136 -11.41 21.77 -12.86
C ILE A 136 -11.32 21.94 -11.34
N SER A 137 -10.13 21.76 -10.77
CA SER A 137 -9.92 21.91 -9.33
C SER A 137 -10.08 23.36 -8.86
N THR A 138 -9.56 24.33 -9.61
CA THR A 138 -9.65 25.76 -9.27
C THR A 138 -11.02 26.37 -9.56
N ARG A 139 -11.79 25.81 -10.50
CA ARG A 139 -13.18 26.18 -10.77
C ARG A 139 -14.14 25.80 -9.63
N GLY A 140 -13.71 24.91 -8.72
CA GLY A 140 -14.52 24.50 -7.58
C GLY A 140 -15.24 23.17 -7.75
N SER A 141 -14.82 22.29 -8.67
CA SER A 141 -15.42 20.97 -8.79
C SER A 141 -14.95 20.03 -7.67
N CYS A 142 -15.88 19.27 -7.10
CA CYS A 142 -15.59 18.25 -6.09
C CYS A 142 -15.13 16.91 -6.69
N ASP A 143 -14.98 16.79 -8.01
CA ASP A 143 -14.60 15.55 -8.70
C ASP A 143 -13.31 14.95 -8.13
N VAL A 144 -12.37 15.82 -7.78
CA VAL A 144 -11.08 15.45 -7.21
C VAL A 144 -11.19 14.69 -5.89
N LEU A 145 -12.23 14.94 -5.08
CA LEU A 145 -12.46 14.18 -3.85
C LEU A 145 -12.82 12.73 -4.17
N SER A 146 -13.56 12.48 -5.26
CA SER A 146 -13.87 11.12 -5.71
C SER A 146 -12.60 10.41 -6.18
N VAL A 147 -11.74 11.11 -6.91
CA VAL A 147 -10.43 10.59 -7.34
C VAL A 147 -9.55 10.26 -6.12
N LEU A 148 -9.51 11.16 -5.13
CA LEU A 148 -8.75 10.97 -3.90
C LEU A 148 -9.21 9.71 -3.13
N LEU A 149 -10.53 9.51 -3.01
CA LEU A 149 -11.09 8.31 -2.38
C LEU A 149 -10.73 7.04 -3.14
N LEU A 150 -10.80 7.05 -4.48
CA LEU A 150 -10.43 5.91 -5.33
C LEU A 150 -8.94 5.58 -5.27
N LEU A 151 -8.06 6.59 -5.26
CA LEU A 151 -6.62 6.38 -5.11
C LEU A 151 -6.28 5.86 -3.70
N SER A 152 -6.94 6.37 -2.67
CA SER A 152 -6.78 5.90 -1.29
C SER A 152 -7.25 4.45 -1.12
N LEU A 153 -8.37 4.11 -1.77
CA LEU A 153 -8.87 2.74 -1.89
C LEU A 153 -7.83 1.84 -2.56
N LEU A 154 -7.28 2.26 -3.69
CA LEU A 154 -6.26 1.49 -4.41
C LEU A 154 -5.01 1.27 -3.54
N VAL A 155 -4.56 2.30 -2.80
CA VAL A 155 -3.45 2.16 -1.84
C VAL A 155 -3.78 1.13 -0.76
N CYS A 156 -5.00 1.14 -0.19
CA CYS A 156 -5.40 0.15 0.82
C CYS A 156 -5.47 -1.27 0.26
N LEU A 157 -5.96 -1.44 -0.97
CA LEU A 157 -5.98 -2.73 -1.67
C LEU A 157 -4.57 -3.28 -1.87
N LEU A 158 -3.64 -2.43 -2.33
CA LEU A 158 -2.24 -2.79 -2.51
C LEU A 158 -1.54 -3.11 -1.18
N GLN A 159 -1.91 -2.45 -0.08
CA GLN A 159 -1.31 -2.70 1.24
C GLN A 159 -1.86 -3.94 1.97
N GLY A 160 -2.83 -4.66 1.41
CA GLY A 160 -3.40 -5.81 2.10
C GLY A 160 -4.65 -5.52 2.93
N ARG A 161 -5.02 -4.24 3.13
CA ARG A 161 -6.03 -3.81 4.10
C ARG A 161 -7.45 -3.85 3.51
N THR A 162 -8.03 -5.05 3.43
CA THR A 162 -9.32 -5.29 2.76
C THR A 162 -10.51 -4.59 3.42
N LEU A 163 -10.58 -4.54 4.76
CA LEU A 163 -11.66 -3.85 5.47
C LEU A 163 -11.64 -2.34 5.22
N ALA A 164 -10.45 -1.72 5.32
CA ALA A 164 -10.28 -0.29 5.03
C ALA A 164 -10.60 0.02 3.57
N ALA A 165 -10.18 -0.84 2.64
CA ALA A 165 -10.55 -0.74 1.24
C ALA A 165 -12.08 -0.82 1.03
N GLY A 166 -12.76 -1.79 1.64
CA GLY A 166 -14.23 -1.91 1.56
C GLY A 166 -14.96 -0.66 2.08
N ALA A 167 -14.52 -0.14 3.23
CA ALA A 167 -15.08 1.09 3.81
C ALA A 167 -14.87 2.32 2.90
N LEU A 168 -13.65 2.49 2.35
CA LEU A 168 -13.35 3.58 1.41
C LEU A 168 -14.12 3.45 0.10
N TYR A 169 -14.32 2.22 -0.40
CA TYR A 169 -15.14 1.99 -1.59
C TYR A 169 -16.61 2.36 -1.36
N GLY A 170 -17.19 1.93 -0.23
CA GLY A 170 -18.54 2.32 0.16
C GLY A 170 -18.68 3.84 0.31
N LEU A 171 -17.70 4.49 0.94
CA LEU A 171 -17.65 5.94 1.04
C LEU A 171 -17.54 6.62 -0.33
N ALA A 172 -16.73 6.08 -1.24
CA ALA A 172 -16.58 6.60 -2.60
C ALA A 172 -17.90 6.52 -3.38
N VAL A 173 -18.58 5.37 -3.35
CA VAL A 173 -19.89 5.16 -4.00
C VAL A 173 -20.97 6.06 -3.40
N HIS A 174 -20.96 6.24 -2.08
CA HIS A 174 -21.88 7.15 -1.40
C HIS A 174 -21.61 8.61 -1.76
N PHE A 175 -20.34 8.99 -1.88
CA PHE A 175 -19.94 10.34 -2.25
C PHE A 175 -20.33 10.65 -3.70
N ARG A 176 -20.10 9.69 -4.61
CA ARG A 176 -20.58 9.68 -5.99
C ARG A 176 -20.82 8.27 -6.48
N ILE A 177 -21.88 8.10 -7.26
CA ILE A 177 -22.26 6.77 -7.77
C ILE A 177 -21.26 6.18 -8.77
N TYR A 178 -20.50 7.01 -9.51
CA TYR A 178 -19.60 6.55 -10.59
C TYR A 178 -18.59 5.46 -10.16
N PRO A 179 -17.91 5.55 -9.00
CA PRO A 179 -17.11 4.48 -8.41
C PRO A 179 -17.71 3.07 -8.44
N VAL A 180 -19.05 2.91 -8.51
CA VAL A 180 -19.71 1.59 -8.52
C VAL A 180 -19.18 0.69 -9.64
N ILE A 181 -18.78 1.27 -10.78
CA ILE A 181 -18.27 0.53 -11.94
C ILE A 181 -17.00 -0.27 -11.64
N TYR A 182 -16.23 0.12 -10.62
CA TYR A 182 -15.01 -0.58 -10.24
C TYR A 182 -15.26 -1.81 -9.36
N GLY A 183 -16.50 -2.03 -8.92
CA GLY A 183 -16.88 -3.14 -8.03
C GLY A 183 -16.44 -4.51 -8.56
N PRO A 184 -16.77 -4.89 -9.81
CA PRO A 184 -16.34 -6.17 -10.39
C PRO A 184 -14.81 -6.33 -10.42
N ALA A 185 -14.07 -5.29 -10.78
CA ALA A 185 -12.61 -5.32 -10.83
C ALA A 185 -11.99 -5.51 -9.44
N ILE A 186 -12.52 -4.82 -8.43
CA ILE A 186 -12.08 -4.93 -7.03
C ILE A 186 -12.36 -6.35 -6.50
N MET A 187 -13.55 -6.90 -6.77
CA MET A 187 -13.91 -8.25 -6.36
C MET A 187 -13.01 -9.30 -7.00
N MET A 188 -12.75 -9.18 -8.31
CA MET A 188 -11.83 -10.09 -9.01
C MET A 188 -10.41 -10.01 -8.46
N PHE A 189 -9.91 -8.79 -8.18
CA PHE A 189 -8.60 -8.59 -7.56
C PHE A 189 -8.51 -9.28 -6.19
N LEU A 190 -9.52 -9.10 -5.34
CA LEU A 190 -9.57 -9.74 -4.02
C LEU A 190 -9.68 -11.26 -4.10
N ALA A 191 -10.47 -11.78 -5.04
CA ALA A 191 -10.61 -13.22 -5.28
C ALA A 191 -9.27 -13.85 -5.69
N ARG A 192 -8.57 -13.26 -6.67
CA ARG A 192 -7.24 -13.72 -7.08
C ARG A 192 -6.24 -13.70 -5.93
N ARG A 193 -6.29 -12.67 -5.09
CA ARG A 193 -5.41 -12.57 -3.92
C ARG A 193 -5.73 -13.63 -2.86
N ALA A 194 -7.00 -13.95 -2.64
CA ALA A 194 -7.41 -14.99 -1.71
C ALA A 194 -6.95 -16.39 -2.18
N LEU A 195 -7.08 -16.68 -3.47
CA LEU A 195 -6.62 -17.94 -4.07
C LEU A 195 -5.09 -18.09 -3.96
N ALA A 196 -4.32 -17.03 -4.23
CA ALA A 196 -2.87 -17.06 -4.09
C ALA A 196 -2.41 -17.35 -2.65
N LEU A 197 -3.10 -16.80 -1.66
CA LEU A 197 -2.82 -17.05 -0.24
C LEU A 197 -3.17 -18.49 0.21
N GLN A 198 -4.19 -19.10 -0.42
CA GLN A 198 -4.55 -20.49 -0.16
C GLN A 198 -3.53 -21.47 -0.75
N GLY A 199 -3.06 -21.20 -1.98
CA GLY A 199 -2.02 -22.02 -2.64
C GLY A 199 -0.73 -22.10 -1.82
N GLY A 200 -0.22 -20.95 -1.35
CA GLY A 200 1.01 -20.93 -0.53
C GLY A 200 0.86 -21.67 0.81
N ARG A 201 -0.29 -21.55 1.49
CA ARG A 201 -0.56 -22.31 2.72
C ARG A 201 -0.57 -23.82 2.51
N GLN A 202 -0.99 -24.28 1.34
CA GLN A 202 -1.07 -25.70 1.05
C GLN A 202 0.31 -26.29 0.76
N GLU A 203 1.18 -25.56 0.06
CA GLU A 203 2.58 -25.94 -0.17
C GLU A 203 3.38 -25.99 1.15
N ASP A 204 3.25 -24.98 2.01
CA ASP A 204 3.89 -24.95 3.34
C ASP A 204 3.48 -26.16 4.20
N ASN A 205 2.20 -26.54 4.14
CA ASN A 205 1.66 -27.67 4.90
C ASN A 205 2.13 -29.02 4.34
N LEU A 206 2.29 -29.14 3.02
CA LEU A 206 2.84 -30.33 2.37
C LEU A 206 4.33 -30.51 2.71
N GLN A 207 5.13 -29.43 2.65
CA GLN A 207 6.55 -29.46 3.02
C GLN A 207 6.76 -29.74 4.51
N GLY A 208 5.91 -29.17 5.38
CA GLY A 208 5.94 -29.47 6.81
C GLY A 208 5.64 -30.94 7.10
N ARG A 209 4.69 -31.55 6.37
CA ARG A 209 4.37 -32.98 6.50
C ARG A 209 5.47 -33.90 5.97
N SER A 210 6.14 -33.56 4.87
CA SER A 210 7.26 -34.37 4.36
C SER A 210 8.45 -34.34 5.31
N HIS A 211 8.81 -33.18 5.87
CA HIS A 211 9.88 -33.08 6.87
C HIS A 211 9.56 -33.85 8.17
N LEU A 212 8.31 -33.82 8.64
CA LEU A 212 7.87 -34.63 9.79
C LEU A 212 7.86 -36.13 9.47
N GLY A 213 7.50 -36.51 8.24
CA GLY A 213 7.50 -37.89 7.76
C GLY A 213 8.91 -38.48 7.64
N GLU A 214 9.88 -37.71 7.13
CA GLU A 214 11.29 -38.13 7.05
C GLU A 214 11.95 -38.27 8.43
N GLN A 215 11.67 -37.37 9.37
CA GLN A 215 12.21 -37.49 10.73
C GLN A 215 11.62 -38.68 11.50
N GLN A 216 10.34 -38.98 11.34
CA GLN A 216 9.74 -40.18 11.95
C GLN A 216 10.17 -41.48 11.25
N GLY A 217 10.41 -41.46 9.93
CA GLY A 217 10.93 -42.59 9.17
C GLY A 217 12.37 -42.95 9.55
N GLY A 218 13.24 -41.96 9.70
CA GLY A 218 14.64 -42.15 10.12
C GLY A 218 14.78 -42.71 11.54
N GLY A 219 13.92 -42.27 12.48
CA GLY A 219 13.91 -42.78 13.85
C GLY A 219 13.51 -44.26 13.96
N ARG A 220 12.50 -44.70 13.19
CA ARG A 220 12.08 -46.12 13.18
C ARG A 220 13.11 -47.05 12.53
N GLN A 221 13.79 -46.60 11.47
CA GLN A 221 14.84 -47.41 10.84
C GLN A 221 16.08 -47.54 11.74
N GLN A 222 16.50 -46.49 12.45
CA GLN A 222 17.58 -46.60 13.44
C GLN A 222 17.20 -47.49 14.63
N GLN A 223 15.95 -47.45 15.08
CA GLN A 223 15.46 -48.30 16.17
C GLN A 223 15.35 -49.78 15.75
N GLN A 224 14.93 -50.08 14.52
CA GLN A 224 14.96 -51.44 13.96
C GLN A 224 16.39 -51.96 13.70
N LEU A 225 17.31 -51.12 13.24
CA LEU A 225 18.73 -51.49 13.08
C LEU A 225 19.41 -51.79 14.43
N LEU A 226 19.06 -51.09 15.50
CA LEU A 226 19.57 -51.36 16.85
C LEU A 226 18.99 -52.64 17.47
N LEU A 227 17.73 -52.97 17.19
CA LEU A 227 17.07 -54.21 17.64
C LEU A 227 17.57 -55.46 16.89
N SER A 228 17.90 -55.36 15.59
CA SER A 228 18.54 -56.47 14.86
C SER A 228 20.00 -56.70 15.25
N ARG A 229 20.71 -55.68 15.75
CA ARG A 229 22.12 -55.79 16.20
C ARG A 229 22.29 -56.39 17.60
N SER A 230 21.22 -56.41 18.40
CA SER A 230 21.20 -56.97 19.75
C SER A 230 20.80 -58.46 19.80
N GLY A 231 20.48 -59.07 18.66
CA GLY A 231 20.19 -60.50 18.52
C GLY A 231 21.38 -61.39 18.15
N LEU A 232 22.59 -60.83 17.99
CA LEU A 232 23.80 -61.58 17.62
C LEU A 232 24.94 -61.23 18.58
N GLY A 233 25.13 -62.03 19.62
CA GLY A 233 26.37 -62.02 20.40
C GLY A 233 26.15 -62.19 21.90
N GLY A 234 26.21 -63.43 22.37
CA GLY A 234 26.19 -63.75 23.79
C GLY A 234 26.57 -65.19 24.10
N SER A 235 27.82 -65.57 23.83
CA SER A 235 28.48 -66.72 24.48
C SER A 235 29.97 -66.45 24.70
N GLY A 236 30.44 -66.67 25.94
CA GLY A 236 31.85 -66.80 26.32
C GLY A 236 32.43 -65.54 26.99
N THR A 237 32.44 -65.41 28.32
CA THR A 237 33.40 -65.94 29.33
C THR A 237 34.76 -65.24 29.42
N THR A 238 35.10 -64.85 30.67
CA THR A 238 36.44 -64.74 31.31
C THR A 238 37.44 -63.68 30.79
N SER A 239 38.34 -63.07 31.55
CA SER A 239 38.59 -62.77 32.97
C SER A 239 39.97 -62.05 33.04
N ALA A 240 40.33 -61.52 34.22
CA ALA A 240 41.67 -61.05 34.66
C ALA A 240 42.03 -59.57 34.33
N GLN A 241 41.98 -58.65 35.30
CA GLN A 241 42.92 -58.38 36.42
C GLN A 241 44.14 -57.52 36.03
N SER A 242 44.21 -56.31 36.60
CA SER A 242 45.40 -55.82 37.33
C SER A 242 45.07 -54.60 38.20
N SER A 243 45.43 -54.71 39.47
CA SER A 243 45.56 -53.65 40.49
C SER A 243 46.99 -53.04 40.41
N PRO A 244 47.44 -52.01 41.19
CA PRO A 244 46.98 -51.65 42.55
C PRO A 244 46.93 -50.13 42.95
N ASN A 245 45.95 -49.83 43.81
CA ASN A 245 46.01 -49.26 45.18
C ASN A 245 46.90 -48.05 45.62
N LYS A 246 46.31 -47.29 46.57
CA LYS A 246 46.80 -46.32 47.59
C LYS A 246 46.85 -44.84 47.15
N GLY A 247 46.38 -43.84 47.93
CA GLY A 247 45.97 -43.77 49.33
C GLY A 247 45.42 -42.38 49.73
N CYS A 248 45.09 -42.27 51.01
CA CYS A 248 44.21 -41.30 51.71
C CYS A 248 44.75 -39.89 52.04
N LYS A 249 43.77 -38.96 52.28
CA LYS A 249 43.69 -37.81 53.25
C LYS A 249 44.74 -36.67 53.13
N GLY A 250 44.48 -35.38 53.40
CA GLY A 250 43.35 -34.60 53.91
C GLY A 250 43.88 -33.22 54.42
N SER A 251 43.02 -32.18 54.44
CA SER A 251 43.17 -30.83 55.09
C SER A 251 44.34 -29.91 54.64
N GLY A 252 44.28 -28.57 54.59
CA GLY A 252 43.27 -27.55 54.90
C GLY A 252 43.88 -26.13 54.70
N THR A 253 43.00 -25.12 54.77
CA THR A 253 43.22 -23.67 55.07
C THR A 253 43.80 -22.66 54.05
N ALA A 254 42.90 -21.72 53.70
CA ALA A 254 42.99 -20.24 53.77
C ALA A 254 43.80 -19.41 52.74
N ALA A 255 43.10 -18.55 51.99
CA ALA A 255 43.37 -17.11 51.90
C ALA A 255 42.24 -16.34 51.17
N LYS A 256 41.87 -15.18 51.72
CA LYS A 256 41.01 -14.12 51.16
C LYS A 256 41.70 -13.40 49.99
N GLY A 257 40.94 -12.88 49.03
CA GLY A 257 41.41 -11.85 48.10
C GLY A 257 40.46 -11.50 46.95
N LEU A 258 39.68 -10.44 47.16
CA LEU A 258 38.95 -9.54 46.25
C LEU A 258 38.92 -9.81 44.72
N GLY A 259 37.72 -9.66 44.15
CA GLY A 259 37.49 -8.57 43.17
C GLY A 259 37.04 -8.94 41.75
N THR A 260 35.78 -8.61 41.45
CA THR A 260 35.23 -8.21 40.14
C THR A 260 35.00 -9.25 39.05
N GLY A 261 33.76 -9.36 38.55
CA GLY A 261 33.49 -9.92 37.22
C GLY A 261 32.17 -10.66 37.04
N GLY A 262 31.05 -9.91 36.97
CA GLY A 262 29.83 -10.19 36.20
C GLY A 262 29.32 -11.64 36.04
N GLU A 263 28.29 -11.98 36.82
CA GLU A 263 27.40 -13.12 36.57
C GLU A 263 26.44 -12.83 35.40
N GLN A 264 26.52 -13.67 34.37
CA GLN A 264 25.50 -13.85 33.34
C GLN A 264 24.46 -14.87 33.83
N SER A 265 23.22 -14.43 34.01
CA SER A 265 22.05 -15.32 34.08
C SER A 265 20.86 -14.71 33.33
N ASN A 266 20.67 -15.22 32.12
CA ASN A 266 19.44 -15.67 31.50
C ASN A 266 18.06 -15.06 31.87
N ARG A 267 17.33 -14.73 30.78
CA ARG A 267 15.86 -14.64 30.57
C ARG A 267 15.10 -13.40 31.03
N GLY A 268 14.57 -12.68 30.04
CA GLY A 268 13.52 -11.67 30.22
C GLY A 268 13.22 -10.85 28.96
N SER A 269 12.63 -11.51 27.95
CA SER A 269 11.71 -10.96 26.93
C SER A 269 11.77 -9.45 26.60
N ARG A 270 12.42 -9.09 25.49
CA ARG A 270 12.10 -7.90 24.70
C ARG A 270 11.34 -8.31 23.44
N SER A 271 10.07 -7.92 23.36
CA SER A 271 9.26 -7.96 22.15
C SER A 271 9.80 -6.94 21.15
N ASN A 272 10.56 -7.42 20.15
CA ASN A 272 10.98 -6.60 19.02
C ASN A 272 9.92 -6.76 17.91
N SER A 273 9.11 -5.72 17.71
CA SER A 273 8.17 -5.61 16.59
C SER A 273 8.95 -5.27 15.32
N SER A 274 9.51 -6.27 14.67
CA SER A 274 10.04 -6.16 13.30
C SER A 274 8.92 -6.45 12.29
N SER A 275 8.33 -5.39 11.73
CA SER A 275 7.46 -5.48 10.56
C SER A 275 8.20 -6.17 9.40
N PRO A 276 7.61 -7.19 8.75
CA PRO A 276 8.24 -7.77 7.57
C PRO A 276 8.17 -6.74 6.43
N ASN A 277 9.35 -6.37 5.93
CA ASN A 277 9.49 -5.66 4.68
C ASN A 277 9.05 -6.62 3.57
N VAL A 278 7.76 -6.59 3.21
CA VAL A 278 7.19 -7.43 2.15
C VAL A 278 7.75 -6.93 0.81
N ARG A 279 8.85 -7.55 0.41
CA ARG A 279 9.36 -7.54 -0.95
C ARG A 279 8.31 -8.27 -1.79
N TRP A 280 7.66 -7.56 -2.70
CA TRP A 280 6.70 -8.19 -3.60
C TRP A 280 7.43 -9.21 -4.44
N ASP A 281 7.04 -10.48 -4.30
CA ASP A 281 7.43 -11.52 -5.23
C ASP A 281 7.02 -11.06 -6.62
N SER A 282 8.02 -10.97 -7.49
CA SER A 282 8.00 -10.59 -8.89
C SER A 282 6.90 -11.30 -9.71
N ALA A 283 6.31 -12.37 -9.20
CA ALA A 283 5.22 -13.12 -9.81
C ALA A 283 3.91 -12.32 -9.97
N ALA A 284 3.51 -11.51 -8.98
CA ALA A 284 2.25 -10.77 -9.06
C ALA A 284 2.31 -9.59 -10.05
N ALA A 285 3.47 -8.92 -10.12
CA ALA A 285 3.74 -7.87 -11.11
C ALA A 285 3.93 -8.46 -12.52
N ALA A 286 4.60 -9.61 -12.65
CA ALA A 286 4.75 -10.32 -13.91
C ALA A 286 3.41 -10.79 -14.49
N ALA A 287 2.49 -11.28 -13.65
CA ALA A 287 1.16 -11.72 -14.06
C ALA A 287 0.24 -10.57 -14.51
N ALA A 288 0.48 -9.34 -14.05
CA ALA A 288 -0.23 -8.16 -14.54
C ALA A 288 0.33 -7.65 -15.88
N ALA A 289 1.64 -7.80 -16.12
CA ALA A 289 2.28 -7.40 -17.36
C ALA A 289 2.03 -8.36 -18.53
N THR A 290 1.92 -9.68 -18.27
CA THR A 290 1.66 -10.68 -19.32
C THR A 290 0.25 -10.61 -19.89
N GLY A 291 -0.74 -10.10 -19.13
CA GLY A 291 -2.11 -9.94 -19.61
C GLY A 291 -2.30 -8.83 -20.65
N ALA A 292 -1.37 -7.86 -20.73
CA ALA A 292 -1.46 -6.74 -21.67
C ALA A 292 -0.85 -7.04 -23.06
N ALA A 293 -0.05 -8.11 -23.18
CA ALA A 293 0.62 -8.47 -24.44
C ALA A 293 -0.20 -9.41 -25.35
N ALA A 294 -1.32 -9.95 -24.87
CA ALA A 294 -2.09 -10.98 -25.58
C ALA A 294 -3.21 -10.45 -26.50
N THR A 295 -3.35 -9.14 -26.71
CA THR A 295 -4.42 -8.53 -27.54
C THR A 295 -3.92 -7.85 -28.82
N ALA A 296 -2.76 -8.23 -29.35
CA ALA A 296 -2.34 -7.85 -30.70
C ALA A 296 -2.52 -9.04 -31.65
N SER A 297 -3.71 -9.13 -32.27
CA SER A 297 -3.98 -10.11 -33.33
C SER A 297 -3.41 -9.61 -34.67
N PRO A 298 -2.89 -10.48 -35.55
CA PRO A 298 -2.20 -10.07 -36.76
C PRO A 298 -3.16 -9.72 -37.90
N SER A 299 -2.69 -8.80 -38.74
CA SER A 299 -3.21 -8.33 -40.03
C SER A 299 -3.73 -9.43 -40.95
N ARG A 300 -4.93 -9.25 -41.51
CA ARG A 300 -5.42 -9.98 -42.69
C ARG A 300 -4.86 -9.35 -43.98
N PRO A 301 -4.47 -10.15 -44.98
CA PRO A 301 -4.10 -9.63 -46.30
C PRO A 301 -5.36 -9.22 -47.08
N GLU A 302 -5.25 -8.13 -47.86
CA GLU A 302 -6.22 -7.74 -48.87
C GLU A 302 -6.19 -8.77 -50.01
N GLU A 303 -7.38 -9.27 -50.38
CA GLU A 303 -7.59 -9.98 -51.64
C GLU A 303 -8.12 -8.99 -52.68
N ASP A 304 -7.47 -9.04 -53.83
CA ASP A 304 -7.68 -8.28 -55.04
C ASP A 304 -8.79 -8.94 -55.91
N GLU A 305 -9.40 -8.10 -56.75
CA GLU A 305 -10.27 -8.40 -57.92
C GLU A 305 -11.75 -8.78 -57.73
N GLY A 306 -12.62 -8.01 -58.42
CA GLY A 306 -14.03 -8.33 -58.71
C GLY A 306 -14.94 -7.13 -58.90
#